data_AF-A0A7S2V4P1-F1
#
_entry.id   AF-A0A7S2V4P1-F1
#
_cell.length_a   1.000
_cell.length_b   1.000
_cell.length_c   1.000
_cell.angle_alpha   90.00
_cell.angle_beta   90.00
_cell.angle_gamma   90.00
#
_symmetry.space_group_name_H-M   'P 1'
#
loop_
_entity.id
_entity.type
_entity.pdbx_description
1 polymer ?
#
loop_
_entity_poly.entity_id
_entity_poly.type
_entity_poly.pdbx_seq_one_letter_code
_entity_poly.pdbx_strand_id
1 'polypeptide(L)'
;MEGGEDSQAVPITVRQLEALVRISESLAKMRLSAEVAVGDVSEALRLFKVSTMSAASTGSSVLDMNNLRSEVRQEVVRAEDFLKQRISLGSTVNTKRMCEEATAQGHSDYAVRRAIAIMVKRNELVERNQGRLIRRQR
;
A
#
# COMPACT_ATOMS: atom_id res chain seq x y z
N MET A 1 -3.63 -28.34 6.37
CA MET A 1 -4.71 -27.54 5.77
C MET A 1 -4.32 -26.09 5.96
N GLU A 2 -3.58 -25.54 5.00
CA GLU A 2 -3.18 -24.13 5.00
C GLU A 2 -4.35 -23.29 4.53
N GLY A 3 -4.73 -22.30 5.33
CA GLY A 3 -5.75 -21.32 4.98
C GLY A 3 -5.27 -20.50 3.80
N GLY A 4 -5.90 -20.68 2.65
CA GLY A 4 -5.78 -19.77 1.54
C GLY A 4 -6.28 -18.40 2.00
N GLU A 5 -5.38 -17.42 2.02
CA GLU A 5 -5.77 -16.02 2.02
C GLU A 5 -6.75 -15.85 0.85
N ASP A 6 -8.01 -15.54 1.16
CA ASP A 6 -9.00 -15.15 0.18
C ASP A 6 -8.45 -13.90 -0.52
N SER A 7 -7.71 -14.13 -1.61
CA SER A 7 -7.30 -13.09 -2.53
C SER A 7 -8.60 -12.44 -2.99
N GLN A 8 -8.88 -11.26 -2.44
CA GLN A 8 -10.04 -10.45 -2.76
C GLN A 8 -10.09 -10.35 -4.28
N ALA A 9 -10.95 -11.17 -4.89
CA ALA A 9 -10.93 -11.38 -6.33
C ALA A 9 -11.35 -10.08 -6.99
N VAL A 10 -10.38 -9.33 -7.52
CA VAL A 10 -10.65 -8.09 -8.22
C VAL A 10 -11.44 -8.46 -9.48
N PRO A 11 -12.72 -8.06 -9.61
CA PRO A 11 -13.52 -8.46 -10.75
C PRO A 11 -12.93 -7.91 -12.04
N ILE A 12 -12.89 -8.74 -13.09
CA ILE A 12 -12.43 -8.32 -14.40
C ILE A 12 -13.46 -7.38 -15.01
N THR A 13 -13.00 -6.22 -15.50
CA THR A 13 -13.84 -5.20 -16.13
C THR A 13 -13.48 -5.05 -17.61
N VAL A 14 -14.44 -4.59 -18.42
CA VAL A 14 -14.24 -4.31 -19.86
C VAL A 14 -13.09 -3.32 -20.09
N ARG A 15 -12.91 -2.36 -19.18
CA ARG A 15 -11.81 -1.39 -19.23
C ARG A 15 -10.43 -2.04 -19.10
N GLN A 16 -10.32 -3.12 -18.31
CA GLN A 16 -9.06 -3.85 -18.18
C GLN A 16 -8.73 -4.62 -19.46
N LEU A 17 -9.75 -5.12 -20.17
CA LEU A 17 -9.56 -5.73 -21.49
C LEU A 17 -9.09 -4.68 -22.52
N GLU A 18 -9.69 -3.49 -22.54
CA GLU A 18 -9.23 -2.38 -23.41
C GLU A 18 -7.78 -1.98 -23.10
N ALA A 19 -7.40 -1.94 -21.81
CA ALA A 19 -6.04 -1.66 -21.40
C ALA A 19 -5.03 -2.71 -21.90
N LEU A 20 -5.39 -4.00 -21.87
CA LEU A 20 -4.57 -5.08 -22.42
C LEU A 20 -4.37 -4.94 -23.94
N VAL A 21 -5.44 -4.59 -24.68
CA VAL A 21 -5.35 -4.30 -26.12
C VAL A 21 -4.38 -3.15 -26.38
N ARG A 22 -4.52 -2.05 -25.63
CA ARG A 22 -3.66 -0.86 -25.77
C ARG A 22 -2.18 -1.17 -25.50
N ILE A 23 -1.86 -1.96 -24.48
CA ILE A 23 -0.48 -2.37 -24.19
C ILE A 23 0.07 -3.23 -25.33
N SER A 24 -0.72 -4.19 -25.82
CA SER A 24 -0.31 -5.07 -26.92
C SER A 24 0.00 -4.28 -28.20
N GLU A 25 -0.85 -3.31 -28.55
CA GLU A 25 -0.60 -2.41 -29.68
C GLU A 25 0.63 -1.52 -29.47
N SER A 26 0.85 -1.00 -28.24
CA SER A 26 2.04 -0.22 -27.92
C SER A 26 3.33 -1.03 -28.11
N LEU A 27 3.34 -2.31 -27.73
CA LEU A 27 4.49 -3.20 -27.93
C LEU A 27 4.75 -3.47 -29.41
N ALA A 28 3.70 -3.68 -30.20
CA ALA A 28 3.81 -3.83 -31.66
C ALA A 28 4.37 -2.55 -32.31
N LYS A 29 3.88 -1.37 -31.90
CA LYS A 29 4.37 -0.06 -32.37
C LYS A 29 5.83 0.17 -32.04
N MET A 30 6.30 -0.22 -30.86
CA MET A 30 7.73 -0.11 -30.49
C MET A 30 8.65 -0.94 -31.38
N ARG A 31 8.16 -2.05 -31.94
CA ARG A 31 8.87 -2.85 -32.93
C ARG A 31 8.62 -2.41 -34.38
N LEU A 32 7.93 -1.29 -34.58
CA LEU A 32 7.51 -0.77 -35.89
C LEU A 32 6.68 -1.78 -36.70
N SER A 33 5.92 -2.65 -36.01
CA SER A 33 5.01 -3.59 -36.64
C SER A 33 3.62 -2.98 -36.79
N ALA A 34 3.03 -3.15 -37.98
CA ALA A 34 1.63 -2.77 -38.23
C ALA A 34 0.65 -3.76 -37.59
N GLU A 35 1.07 -5.00 -37.37
CA GLU A 35 0.26 -6.08 -36.80
C GLU A 35 0.75 -6.49 -35.42
N VAL A 36 -0.19 -6.86 -34.55
CA VAL A 36 0.09 -7.34 -33.19
C VAL A 36 0.39 -8.84 -33.24
N ALA A 37 1.52 -9.26 -32.67
CA ALA A 37 1.90 -10.67 -32.59
C ALA A 37 1.42 -11.31 -31.28
N VAL A 38 1.33 -12.64 -31.25
CA VAL A 38 0.98 -13.40 -30.03
C VAL A 38 1.95 -13.12 -28.87
N GLY A 39 3.21 -12.79 -29.19
CA GLY A 39 4.22 -12.38 -28.21
C GLY A 39 3.85 -11.09 -27.47
N ASP A 40 3.23 -10.12 -28.15
CA ASP A 40 2.80 -8.85 -27.53
C ASP A 40 1.71 -9.06 -26.50
N VAL A 41 0.73 -9.90 -26.85
CA VAL A 41 -0.39 -10.23 -25.97
C VAL A 41 0.11 -11.00 -24.75
N SER A 42 1.03 -11.94 -24.97
CA SER A 42 1.65 -12.71 -23.89
C SER A 42 2.40 -11.80 -22.91
N GLU A 43 3.14 -10.83 -23.44
CA GLU A 43 3.88 -9.86 -22.64
C GLU A 43 2.95 -8.86 -21.92
N ALA A 44 1.91 -8.36 -22.60
CA ALA A 44 0.88 -7.52 -21.99
C ALA A 44 0.18 -8.24 -20.83
N LEU A 45 -0.15 -9.53 -21.00
CA LEU A 45 -0.76 -10.35 -19.95
C LEU A 45 0.19 -10.56 -18.77
N ARG A 46 1.49 -10.75 -19.04
CA ARG A 46 2.53 -10.85 -18.00
C ARG A 46 2.61 -9.56 -17.19
N LEU A 47 2.70 -8.40 -17.86
CA LEU A 47 2.72 -7.08 -17.22
C LEU A 47 1.46 -6.84 -16.38
N PHE A 48 0.29 -7.20 -16.92
CA PHE A 48 -0.99 -7.05 -16.23
C PHE A 48 -1.10 -7.93 -14.98
N LYS A 49 -0.61 -9.18 -15.03
CA LYS A 49 -0.57 -10.07 -13.86
C LYS A 49 0.32 -9.49 -12.76
N VAL A 50 1.50 -8.98 -13.11
CA VAL A 50 2.41 -8.36 -12.14
C VAL A 50 1.80 -7.10 -11.54
N SER A 51 1.17 -6.24 -12.33
CA SER A 51 0.53 -5.02 -11.81
C SER A 51 -0.69 -5.34 -10.94
N THR A 52 -1.47 -6.36 -11.29
CA THR A 52 -2.65 -6.78 -10.52
C THR A 52 -2.28 -7.51 -9.23
N MET A 53 -1.30 -8.43 -9.25
CA MET A 53 -0.81 -9.08 -8.02
C MET A 53 -0.14 -8.08 -7.09
N SER A 54 0.66 -7.15 -7.62
CA SER A 54 1.26 -6.08 -6.80
C SER A 54 0.17 -5.15 -6.25
N ALA A 55 -0.88 -4.86 -7.02
CA ALA A 55 -2.01 -4.07 -6.54
C ALA A 55 -2.87 -4.83 -5.53
N ALA A 56 -3.03 -6.14 -5.64
CA ALA A 56 -3.76 -6.97 -4.67
C ALA A 56 -2.98 -7.08 -3.34
N SER A 57 -1.65 -7.24 -3.40
CA SER A 57 -0.81 -7.25 -2.19
C SER A 57 -0.68 -5.86 -1.55
N THR A 58 -0.71 -4.78 -2.35
CA THR A 58 -0.57 -3.40 -1.88
C THR A 58 -1.93 -2.73 -1.56
N GLY A 59 -3.03 -3.31 -2.03
CA GLY A 59 -4.37 -2.74 -2.12
C GLY A 59 -5.03 -2.44 -0.79
N SER A 60 -4.55 -3.02 0.30
CA SER A 60 -5.08 -2.73 1.63
C SER A 60 -4.56 -1.43 2.25
N SER A 61 -3.57 -0.72 1.66
CA SER A 61 -3.18 0.56 2.31
C SER A 61 -2.65 1.75 1.50
N VAL A 62 -2.35 1.62 0.20
CA VAL A 62 -1.93 2.80 -0.61
C VAL A 62 -3.12 3.49 -1.27
N LEU A 63 -4.18 2.74 -1.59
CA LEU A 63 -5.40 3.29 -2.19
C LEU A 63 -6.24 4.16 -1.23
N ASP A 64 -6.07 4.08 0.09
CA ASP A 64 -6.84 4.97 0.98
C ASP A 64 -6.27 6.37 1.09
N MET A 65 -4.95 6.62 1.02
CA MET A 65 -4.46 7.98 1.28
C MET A 65 -5.00 9.01 0.28
N ASN A 66 -5.24 8.58 -0.96
CA ASN A 66 -5.84 9.40 -2.01
C ASN A 66 -7.38 9.46 -1.97
N ASN A 67 -8.04 8.49 -1.33
CA ASN A 67 -9.50 8.45 -1.14
C ASN A 67 -9.97 8.98 0.23
N LEU A 68 -9.05 9.23 1.16
CA LEU A 68 -9.36 9.86 2.44
C LEU A 68 -9.73 11.33 2.22
N ARG A 69 -10.81 11.76 2.87
CA ARG A 69 -11.18 13.18 2.96
C ARG A 69 -9.99 14.01 3.45
N SER A 70 -9.87 15.24 2.94
CA SER A 70 -8.74 16.14 3.18
C SER A 70 -8.43 16.31 4.68
N GLU A 71 -9.45 16.32 5.51
CA GLU A 71 -9.36 16.50 6.96
C GLU A 71 -8.68 15.29 7.63
N VAL A 72 -9.03 14.08 7.22
CA VAL A 72 -8.44 12.84 7.77
C VAL A 72 -6.99 12.71 7.34
N ARG A 73 -6.65 13.15 6.12
CA ARG A 73 -5.26 13.18 5.65
C ARG A 73 -4.40 14.11 6.53
N GLN A 74 -4.90 15.31 6.84
CA GLN A 74 -4.19 16.24 7.73
C GLN A 74 -4.04 15.70 9.15
N GLU A 75 -5.02 14.96 9.64
CA GLU A 75 -4.94 14.31 10.95
C GLU A 75 -3.90 13.19 10.99
N VAL A 76 -3.80 12.38 9.93
CA VAL A 76 -2.76 11.34 9.79
C VAL A 76 -1.36 11.97 9.75
N VAL A 77 -1.18 13.07 9.01
CA VAL A 77 0.12 13.78 8.96
C VAL A 77 0.51 14.30 10.35
N ARG A 78 -0.44 14.91 11.08
CA ARG A 78 -0.19 15.36 12.47
C ARG A 78 0.17 14.20 13.39
N ALA A 79 -0.49 13.04 13.22
CA ALA A 79 -0.16 11.83 13.97
C ALA A 79 1.23 11.27 13.59
N GLU A 80 1.63 11.31 12.32
CA GLU A 80 2.98 10.94 11.88
C GLU A 80 4.05 11.81 12.54
N ASP A 81 3.87 13.14 12.55
CA ASP A 81 4.81 14.07 13.18
C ASP A 81 4.95 13.82 14.68
N PHE A 82 3.82 13.57 15.36
CA PHE A 82 3.80 13.21 16.76
C PHE A 82 4.60 11.92 17.05
N LEU A 83 4.38 10.87 16.25
CA LEU A 83 5.09 9.60 16.37
C LEU A 83 6.60 9.77 16.12
N LYS A 84 6.98 10.62 15.16
CA LYS A 84 8.39 10.95 14.88
C LYS A 84 9.06 11.75 16.00
N GLN A 85 8.32 12.60 16.72
CA GLN A 85 8.87 13.33 17.87
C GLN A 85 9.01 12.44 19.11
N ARG A 86 8.08 11.50 19.33
CA ARG A 86 8.09 10.63 20.52
C ARG A 86 9.02 9.44 20.41
N ILE A 87 9.13 8.83 19.23
CA ILE A 87 9.94 7.63 19.03
C ILE A 87 11.31 8.07 18.51
N SER A 88 12.33 8.09 19.37
CA SER A 88 13.70 8.37 18.94
C SER A 88 14.26 7.22 18.08
N LEU A 89 15.21 7.52 17.21
CA LEU A 89 15.84 6.53 16.31
C LEU A 89 16.39 5.34 17.12
N GLY A 90 16.03 4.12 16.75
CA GLY A 90 16.47 2.89 17.40
C GLY A 90 15.71 2.52 18.69
N SER A 91 14.88 3.42 19.25
CA SER A 91 14.07 3.12 20.43
C SER A 91 12.92 2.17 20.10
N THR A 92 12.53 1.36 21.08
CA THR A 92 11.41 0.42 20.99
C THR A 92 10.32 0.84 21.96
N VAL A 93 9.09 1.01 21.46
CA VAL A 93 7.94 1.45 22.25
C VAL A 93 6.80 0.46 22.10
N ASN A 94 5.95 0.36 23.13
CA ASN A 94 4.75 -0.46 23.06
C ASN A 94 3.67 0.23 22.23
N THR A 95 3.11 -0.48 21.25
CA THR A 95 2.11 0.06 20.33
C THR A 95 0.84 0.51 21.05
N LYS A 96 0.33 -0.26 22.02
CA LYS A 96 -0.89 0.10 22.76
C LYS A 96 -0.70 1.37 23.58
N ARG A 97 0.43 1.45 24.29
CA ARG A 97 0.77 2.64 25.08
C ARG A 97 0.91 3.88 24.19
N MET A 98 1.52 3.75 23.02
CA MET A 98 1.65 4.85 22.06
C MET A 98 0.29 5.30 21.52
N CYS A 99 -0.63 4.36 21.23
CA CYS A 99 -2.00 4.68 20.84
C CYS A 99 -2.74 5.43 21.96
N GLU A 100 -2.67 4.94 23.21
CA GLU A 100 -3.30 5.59 24.37
C GLU A 100 -2.76 7.02 24.60
N GLU A 101 -1.45 7.21 24.51
CA GLU A 101 -0.80 8.52 24.65
C GLU A 101 -1.17 9.49 23.50
N ALA A 102 -1.34 8.97 22.28
CA ALA A 102 -1.77 9.76 21.14
C ALA A 102 -3.25 10.17 21.23
N THR A 103 -4.12 9.27 21.72
CA THR A 103 -5.52 9.58 22.01
C THR A 103 -5.65 10.62 23.13
N ALA A 104 -4.82 10.54 24.16
CA ALA A 104 -4.77 11.54 25.23
C ALA A 104 -4.37 12.95 24.71
N GLN A 105 -3.65 13.03 23.60
CA GLN A 105 -3.26 14.29 22.95
C GLN A 105 -4.24 14.76 21.86
N GLY A 106 -5.38 14.06 21.70
CA GLY A 106 -6.46 14.47 20.80
C GLY A 106 -6.34 13.96 19.36
N HIS A 107 -5.48 12.97 19.09
CA HIS A 107 -5.46 12.27 17.81
C HIS A 107 -6.46 11.10 17.81
N SER A 108 -7.20 10.90 16.72
CA SER A 108 -8.05 9.71 16.60
C SER A 108 -7.22 8.43 16.55
N ASP A 109 -7.71 7.37 17.21
CA ASP A 109 -7.09 6.03 17.17
C ASP A 109 -6.93 5.53 15.73
N TYR A 110 -7.88 5.87 14.86
CA TYR A 110 -7.81 5.57 13.43
C TYR A 110 -6.61 6.26 12.75
N ALA A 111 -6.44 7.57 12.95
CA ALA A 111 -5.33 8.32 12.33
C ALA A 111 -3.96 7.81 12.82
N VAL A 112 -3.84 7.47 14.11
CA VAL A 112 -2.59 6.98 14.71
C VAL A 112 -2.22 5.60 14.20
N ARG A 113 -3.17 4.65 14.20
CA ARG A 113 -2.93 3.31 13.64
C ARG A 113 -2.56 3.39 12.16
N ARG A 114 -3.19 4.30 11.44
CA ARG A 114 -2.91 4.50 10.02
C ARG A 114 -1.52 5.09 9.79
N ALA A 115 -1.12 6.09 10.58
CA ALA A 115 0.21 6.65 10.56
C ALA A 115 1.28 5.58 10.83
N ILE A 116 1.08 4.72 11.85
CA ILE A 116 1.99 3.59 12.13
C ILE A 116 2.12 2.67 10.92
N ALA A 117 1.00 2.24 10.33
CA ALA A 117 1.02 1.34 9.17
C ALA A 117 1.74 1.97 7.96
N ILE A 118 1.58 3.27 7.73
CA ILE A 118 2.28 4.00 6.66
C ILE A 118 3.79 4.07 6.95
N MET A 119 4.18 4.41 8.18
CA MET A 119 5.58 4.50 8.59
C MET A 119 6.29 3.14 8.56
N VAL A 120 5.59 2.04 8.86
CA VAL A 120 6.12 0.67 8.71
C VAL A 120 6.39 0.35 7.24
N LYS A 121 5.45 0.69 6.35
CA LYS A 121 5.64 0.49 4.90
C LYS A 121 6.77 1.34 4.30
N ARG A 122 7.02 2.53 4.85
CA ARG A 122 8.16 3.38 4.47
C ARG A 122 9.51 2.90 5.03
N ASN A 123 9.53 1.76 5.74
CA ASN A 123 10.69 1.25 6.47
C ASN A 123 11.22 2.25 7.53
N GLU A 124 10.37 3.17 8.02
CA GLU A 124 10.72 4.08 9.12
C GLU A 124 10.49 3.41 10.48
N LEU A 125 9.49 2.51 10.57
CA LEU A 125 9.18 1.71 11.74
C LEU A 125 9.25 0.20 11.41
N VAL A 126 9.65 -0.59 12.40
CA VAL A 126 9.65 -2.05 12.34
C VAL A 126 8.81 -2.58 13.48
N GLU A 127 7.79 -3.37 13.15
CA GLU A 127 7.00 -4.07 14.13
C GLU A 127 7.75 -5.30 14.68
N ARG A 128 7.67 -5.51 15.98
CA ARG A 128 8.18 -6.70 16.68
C ARG A 128 7.09 -7.29 17.57
N ASN A 129 7.19 -8.59 17.83
CA ASN A 129 6.25 -9.34 18.65
C ASN A 129 4.80 -9.21 18.16
N GLN A 130 4.56 -9.53 16.88
CA GLN A 130 3.22 -9.48 16.26
C GLN A 130 2.56 -8.09 16.39
N GLY A 131 3.31 -7.02 16.11
CA GLY A 131 2.79 -5.63 16.17
C GLY A 131 2.66 -5.04 17.58
N ARG A 132 3.07 -5.75 18.64
CA ARG A 132 2.98 -5.27 20.03
C ARG A 132 4.06 -4.24 20.39
N LEU A 133 5.21 -4.31 19.71
CA LEU A 133 6.31 -3.37 19.86
C LEU A 133 6.62 -2.74 18.51
N ILE A 134 6.89 -1.44 18.50
CA ILE A 134 7.35 -0.70 17.33
C ILE A 134 8.75 -0.16 17.60
N ARG A 135 9.67 -0.38 16.66
CA ARG A 135 11.04 0.12 16.71
C ARG A 135 11.31 1.05 15.55
N ARG A 136 11.82 2.25 15.80
CA ARG A 136 12.18 3.17 14.72
C ARG A 136 13.51 2.79 14.08
N GLN A 137 13.51 2.59 12.77
CA GLN A 137 14.69 2.28 11.98
C GLN A 137 15.42 3.58 11.61
N ARG A 138 16.73 3.47 11.36
CA ARG A 138 17.58 4.56 10.86
C ARG A 138 17.44 4.71 9.36
#